data_AF-A0A2S6IUA5-F1
#
_entry.id   AF-A0A2S6IUA5-F1
#
_cell.length_a   1.000
_cell.length_b   1.000
_cell.length_c   1.000
_cell.angle_alpha   90.00
_cell.angle_beta   90.00
_cell.angle_gamma   90.00
#
_symmetry.space_group_name_H-M   'P 1'
#
loop_
_entity.id
_entity.type
_entity.pdbx_description
1 polymer ?
#
loop_
_entity_poly.entity_id
_entity_poly.type
_entity_poly.pdbx_seq_one_letter_code
_entity_poly.pdbx_strand_id
1 'polypeptide(L)'
;MRGGPSKEQSEPSGDPDWRSGQAWPEGAWPAGTRVRVVQDPQWSGPWRQEFTGTIDSWDVPNIVEVIDSPQGELEYQVCFDEAQDDMSDDGPYSSARILARYLRRLEDEP
;
A
#
# COMPACT_ATOMS: atom_id res chain seq x y z
N MET A 1 -3.70 57.40 -23.14
CA MET A 1 -4.93 56.59 -23.05
C MET A 1 -4.47 55.14 -22.94
N ARG A 2 -4.49 54.49 -21.77
CA ARG A 2 -5.48 53.46 -21.34
C ARG A 2 -5.81 52.50 -22.49
N GLY A 3 -5.58 51.17 -22.50
CA GLY A 3 -5.46 50.15 -21.45
C GLY A 3 -6.52 49.05 -21.71
N GLY A 4 -6.09 47.82 -22.05
CA GLY A 4 -6.85 46.54 -22.04
C GLY A 4 -7.55 46.09 -23.34
N PRO A 5 -7.94 44.79 -23.53
CA PRO A 5 -7.75 43.57 -22.70
C PRO A 5 -6.81 42.51 -23.38
N SER A 6 -6.05 41.68 -22.65
CA SER A 6 -6.35 40.44 -21.90
C SER A 6 -6.75 39.20 -22.71
N LYS A 7 -5.86 38.19 -22.60
CA LYS A 7 -6.06 36.72 -22.50
C LYS A 7 -6.86 36.00 -23.60
N GLU A 8 -6.18 35.10 -24.29
CA GLU A 8 -6.56 33.68 -24.27
C GLU A 8 -5.35 32.81 -24.64
N GLN A 9 -4.57 32.48 -23.60
CA GLN A 9 -3.76 31.29 -23.62
C GLN A 9 -4.76 30.15 -23.42
N SER A 10 -4.98 29.34 -24.45
CA SER A 10 -5.62 28.05 -24.31
C SER A 10 -4.67 27.14 -23.54
N GLU A 11 -4.74 27.21 -22.22
CA GLU A 11 -4.19 26.21 -21.32
C GLU A 11 -5.04 24.94 -21.51
N PRO A 12 -4.46 23.77 -21.85
CA PRO A 12 -5.21 22.53 -21.69
C PRO A 12 -5.51 22.38 -20.21
N SER A 13 -6.79 22.49 -19.84
CA SER A 13 -7.31 22.00 -18.57
C SER A 13 -7.16 20.49 -18.56
N GLY A 14 -5.99 20.04 -18.15
CA GLY A 14 -5.79 18.74 -17.54
C GLY A 14 -5.29 19.03 -16.14
N ASP A 15 -6.20 18.95 -15.16
CA ASP A 15 -5.80 18.80 -13.77
C ASP A 15 -4.66 17.77 -13.71
N PRO A 16 -3.48 18.11 -13.15
CA PRO A 16 -2.48 17.10 -12.90
C PRO A 16 -3.03 16.23 -11.78
N ASP A 17 -3.71 15.16 -12.15
CA ASP A 17 -4.03 14.07 -11.25
C ASP A 17 -2.73 13.32 -10.94
N TRP A 18 -1.89 13.91 -10.10
CA TRP A 18 -0.61 13.36 -9.69
C TRP A 18 -0.77 12.09 -8.80
N ARG A 19 -2.01 11.62 -8.60
CA ARG A 19 -2.36 10.42 -7.83
C ARG A 19 -2.95 9.30 -8.69
N SER A 20 -3.35 9.56 -9.94
CA SER A 20 -4.04 8.58 -10.79
C SER A 20 -3.20 8.21 -12.00
N GLY A 21 -2.47 7.10 -11.91
CA GLY A 21 -1.76 6.57 -13.08
C GLY A 21 -1.15 5.19 -12.90
N GLN A 22 -0.97 4.72 -11.67
CA GLN A 22 -0.43 3.39 -11.44
C GLN A 22 -1.56 2.36 -11.50
N ALA A 23 -1.58 1.54 -12.56
CA ALA A 23 -2.52 0.44 -12.67
C ALA A 23 -2.25 -0.61 -11.57
N TRP A 24 -3.30 -1.29 -11.10
CA TRP A 24 -3.14 -2.43 -10.20
C TRP A 24 -2.26 -3.48 -10.88
N PRO A 25 -1.18 -3.97 -10.23
CA PRO A 25 -0.28 -4.92 -10.87
C PRO A 25 -0.99 -6.23 -11.22
N GLU A 26 -0.67 -6.81 -12.38
CA GLU A 26 -1.21 -8.10 -12.78
C GLU A 26 -0.78 -9.19 -11.80
N GLY A 27 -1.72 -10.04 -11.38
CA GLY A 27 -1.47 -11.10 -10.40
C GLY A 27 -1.39 -10.63 -8.93
N ALA A 28 -1.47 -9.32 -8.67
CA ALA A 28 -1.62 -8.83 -7.31
C ALA A 28 -3.01 -9.19 -6.74
N TRP A 29 -3.06 -9.44 -5.44
CA TRP A 29 -4.32 -9.68 -4.74
C TRP A 29 -5.22 -8.45 -4.86
N PRO A 30 -6.54 -8.62 -5.01
CA PRO A 30 -7.44 -7.50 -5.16
C PRO A 30 -7.54 -6.66 -3.88
N ALA A 31 -7.85 -5.38 -4.01
CA ALA A 31 -8.30 -4.57 -2.88
C ALA A 31 -9.48 -5.24 -2.16
N GLY A 32 -9.56 -5.07 -0.85
CA GLY A 32 -10.57 -5.74 -0.02
C GLY A 32 -10.22 -7.18 0.37
N THR A 33 -9.12 -7.75 -0.14
CA THR A 33 -8.66 -9.08 0.29
C THR A 33 -8.37 -9.08 1.79
N ARG A 34 -8.92 -10.06 2.48
CA ARG A 34 -8.71 -10.30 3.91
C ARG A 34 -7.40 -11.04 4.13
N VAL A 35 -6.52 -10.46 4.94
CA VAL A 35 -5.17 -10.97 5.15
C VAL A 35 -4.85 -11.07 6.63
N ARG A 36 -3.94 -11.99 6.93
CA ARG A 36 -3.21 -12.07 8.18
C ARG A 36 -1.77 -11.62 7.95
N VAL A 37 -1.31 -10.70 8.77
CA VAL A 37 0.10 -10.33 8.87
C VAL A 37 0.76 -11.38 9.74
N VAL A 38 1.72 -12.11 9.18
CA VAL A 38 2.44 -13.20 9.85
C VAL A 38 3.85 -12.77 10.21
N GLN A 39 4.40 -13.34 11.29
CA GLN A 39 5.78 -13.08 11.69
C GLN A 39 6.75 -13.90 10.83
N ASP A 40 7.94 -13.35 10.61
CA ASP A 40 9.01 -14.12 10.00
C ASP A 40 9.61 -15.08 11.06
N PRO A 41 9.79 -16.38 10.77
CA PRO A 41 10.33 -17.31 11.74
C PRO A 41 11.83 -17.09 12.01
N GLN A 42 12.53 -16.38 11.14
CA GLN A 42 13.97 -16.08 11.24
C GLN A 42 14.23 -14.69 11.83
N TRP A 43 13.22 -13.82 11.87
CA TRP A 43 13.28 -12.48 12.44
C TRP A 43 11.93 -12.08 13.03
N SER A 44 11.91 -11.56 14.27
CA SER A 44 10.67 -11.11 14.94
C SER A 44 9.82 -10.10 14.15
N GLY A 45 10.35 -9.51 13.08
CA GLY A 45 9.65 -8.54 12.26
C GLY A 45 9.46 -7.20 12.98
N PRO A 46 8.79 -6.25 12.33
CA PRO A 46 8.49 -4.95 12.93
C PRO A 46 7.33 -5.00 13.93
N TRP A 47 6.53 -6.08 13.94
CA TRP A 47 5.30 -6.18 14.70
C TRP A 47 5.41 -7.17 15.87
N ARG A 48 4.77 -6.82 16.99
CA ARG A 48 4.76 -7.63 18.22
C ARG A 48 4.12 -9.01 18.05
N GLN A 49 3.11 -9.07 17.21
CA GLN A 49 2.23 -10.21 17.07
C GLN A 49 1.71 -10.31 15.63
N GLU A 50 1.11 -11.45 15.32
CA GLU A 50 0.33 -11.63 14.11
C GLU A 50 -1.08 -11.08 14.30
N PHE A 51 -1.62 -10.42 13.29
CA PHE A 51 -2.94 -9.79 13.34
C PHE A 51 -3.59 -9.75 11.96
N THR A 52 -4.88 -9.41 11.93
CA THR A 52 -5.67 -9.38 10.70
C THR A 52 -5.89 -7.97 10.17
N GLY A 53 -6.08 -7.89 8.86
CA GLY A 53 -6.36 -6.65 8.17
C GLY A 53 -6.92 -6.87 6.77
N THR A 54 -7.08 -5.77 6.06
CA THR A 54 -7.62 -5.72 4.69
C THR A 54 -6.65 -5.00 3.78
N ILE A 55 -6.42 -5.52 2.58
CA ILE A 55 -5.70 -4.77 1.54
C ILE A 55 -6.51 -3.54 1.17
N ASP A 56 -5.89 -2.39 1.31
CA ASP A 56 -6.48 -1.10 1.04
C ASP A 56 -6.79 -0.90 -0.46
N SER A 57 -7.83 -0.14 -0.76
CA SER A 57 -8.24 0.16 -2.14
C SER A 57 -7.70 1.47 -2.68
N TRP A 58 -7.18 2.33 -1.81
CA TRP A 58 -6.73 3.68 -2.16
C TRP A 58 -5.28 3.69 -2.62
N ASP A 59 -4.51 2.69 -2.20
CA ASP A 59 -3.11 2.58 -2.55
C ASP A 59 -2.81 1.28 -3.31
N VAL A 60 -2.30 1.43 -4.53
CA VAL A 60 -1.98 0.28 -5.37
C VAL A 60 -0.73 -0.44 -4.87
N PRO A 61 -0.66 -1.78 -5.00
CA PRO A 61 0.51 -2.53 -4.59
C PRO A 61 1.76 -2.08 -5.35
N ASN A 62 2.86 -1.89 -4.62
CA ASN A 62 4.13 -1.52 -5.20
C ASN A 62 4.99 -2.76 -5.44
N ILE A 63 5.82 -2.77 -6.49
CA ILE A 63 6.83 -3.81 -6.69
C ILE A 63 8.14 -3.29 -6.10
N VAL A 64 8.55 -3.86 -4.98
CA VAL A 64 9.76 -3.48 -4.26
C VAL A 64 10.90 -4.44 -4.64
N GLU A 65 12.03 -3.89 -5.06
CA GLU A 65 13.24 -4.68 -5.27
C GLU A 65 13.78 -5.14 -3.91
N VAL A 66 13.87 -6.45 -3.74
CA VAL A 66 14.42 -7.09 -2.54
C VAL A 66 15.56 -8.00 -2.97
N ILE A 67 16.62 -8.07 -2.16
CA ILE A 67 17.87 -8.79 -2.50
C ILE A 67 17.59 -10.24 -2.94
N ASP A 68 16.58 -10.87 -2.35
CA ASP A 68 16.22 -12.27 -2.58
C ASP A 68 15.15 -12.47 -3.69
N SER A 69 14.66 -11.41 -4.34
CA SER A 69 13.69 -11.51 -5.43
C SER A 69 14.08 -10.60 -6.60
N PRO A 70 14.76 -11.13 -7.64
CA PRO A 70 15.18 -10.36 -8.81
C PRO A 70 14.00 -9.86 -9.69
N GLN A 71 12.78 -10.36 -9.45
CA GLN A 71 11.56 -9.85 -10.08
C GLN A 71 10.86 -8.78 -9.24
N GLY A 72 11.45 -8.41 -8.10
CA GLY A 72 10.80 -7.63 -7.06
C GLY A 72 9.74 -8.44 -6.31
N GLU A 73 9.10 -7.79 -5.36
CA GLU A 73 8.03 -8.37 -4.56
C GLU A 73 6.92 -7.34 -4.35
N LEU A 74 5.68 -7.82 -4.32
CA LEU A 74 4.54 -6.95 -4.07
C LEU A 74 4.51 -6.50 -2.61
N GLU A 75 4.32 -5.21 -2.41
CA GLU A 75 4.08 -4.57 -1.13
C GLU A 75 2.68 -3.97 -1.14
N TYR A 76 1.85 -4.41 -0.20
CA TYR A 76 0.46 -3.99 -0.09
C TYR A 76 0.30 -2.98 1.05
N GLN A 77 -0.52 -1.96 0.84
CA GLN A 77 -1.06 -1.18 1.94
C GLN A 77 -2.13 -2.03 2.63
N VAL A 78 -1.96 -2.31 3.92
CA VAL A 78 -2.90 -3.09 4.71
C VAL A 78 -3.47 -2.21 5.81
N CYS A 79 -4.80 -2.10 5.86
CA CYS A 79 -5.55 -1.48 6.94
C CYS A 79 -5.85 -2.53 8.01
N PHE A 80 -5.43 -2.28 9.24
CA PHE A 80 -5.55 -3.24 10.33
C PHE A 80 -6.95 -3.17 10.92
N ASP A 81 -7.47 -4.32 11.37
CA ASP A 81 -8.79 -4.34 12.03
C ASP A 81 -8.74 -3.62 13.39
N GLU A 82 -7.64 -3.83 14.10
CA GLU A 82 -7.30 -3.18 15.35
C GLU A 82 -5.94 -2.51 15.19
N ALA A 83 -5.78 -1.30 15.71
CA ALA A 83 -4.51 -0.59 15.62
C ALA A 83 -3.42 -1.33 16.41
N GLN A 84 -2.22 -1.43 15.85
CA GLN A 84 -1.13 -2.25 16.37
C GLN A 84 0.08 -1.40 16.76
N ASP A 85 0.75 -1.81 17.83
CA ASP A 85 2.06 -1.27 18.20
C ASP A 85 3.18 -2.09 17.55
N ASP A 86 4.28 -1.41 17.21
CA ASP A 86 5.47 -2.04 16.70
C ASP A 86 6.34 -2.64 17.82
N MET A 87 7.45 -3.31 17.48
CA MET A 87 8.37 -3.90 18.47
C MET A 87 9.02 -2.91 19.44
N SER A 88 8.98 -1.60 19.15
CA SER A 88 9.56 -0.53 19.97
C SER A 88 8.55 0.16 20.90
N ASP A 89 7.31 -0.34 20.97
CA ASP A 89 6.16 0.33 21.62
C ASP A 89 5.71 1.62 20.88
N ASP A 90 6.12 1.82 19.63
CA ASP A 90 5.63 2.92 18.82
C ASP A 90 4.29 2.53 18.15
N GLY A 91 3.35 3.46 18.12
CA GLY A 91 1.98 3.19 17.67
C GLY A 91 0.91 4.01 18.41
N PRO A 92 -0.36 3.61 18.32
CA PRO A 92 -0.87 2.47 17.57
C PRO A 92 -1.12 2.83 16.10
N TYR A 93 -0.58 2.02 15.18
CA TYR A 93 -0.75 2.19 13.73
C TYR A 93 -2.04 1.53 13.26
N SER A 94 -2.82 2.23 12.45
CA SER A 94 -4.04 1.68 11.82
C SER A 94 -3.78 1.03 10.46
N SER A 95 -2.61 1.25 9.87
CA SER A 95 -2.24 0.67 8.59
C SER A 95 -0.74 0.74 8.36
N ALA A 96 -0.22 -0.12 7.49
CA ALA A 96 1.16 -0.08 7.04
C ALA A 96 1.34 -0.73 5.66
N ARG A 97 2.50 -0.49 5.06
CA ARG A 97 3.00 -1.22 3.90
C ARG A 97 3.62 -2.54 4.34
N ILE A 98 3.18 -3.64 3.74
CA ILE A 98 3.61 -4.99 4.12
C ILE A 98 3.91 -5.80 2.86
N LEU A 99 5.08 -6.42 2.83
CA LEU A 99 5.50 -7.32 1.75
C LEU A 99 4.62 -8.58 1.70
N ALA A 100 4.33 -9.04 0.49
CA ALA A 100 3.48 -10.19 0.20
C ALA A 100 3.89 -11.45 0.98
N ARG A 101 5.20 -11.70 1.16
CA ARG A 101 5.71 -12.86 1.91
C ARG A 101 5.21 -12.93 3.36
N TYR A 102 4.93 -11.78 3.97
CA TYR A 102 4.42 -11.65 5.35
C TYR A 102 2.90 -11.56 5.42
N LEU A 103 2.22 -11.82 4.31
CA LEU A 103 0.77 -11.86 4.27
C LEU A 103 0.30 -13.28 3.92
N ARG A 104 -0.79 -13.70 4.55
CA ARG A 104 -1.56 -14.88 4.17
C ARG A 104 -3.00 -14.47 3.96
N ARG A 105 -3.66 -14.96 2.91
CA ARG A 105 -5.09 -14.70 2.74
C ARG A 105 -5.86 -15.57 3.72
N LEU A 106 -6.79 -14.97 4.45
CA LEU A 106 -7.61 -15.70 5.42
C LEU A 106 -8.51 -16.75 4.75
N GLU A 107 -8.80 -16.61 3.45
CA GLU A 107 -9.56 -17.59 2.67
C GLU A 107 -8.77 -18.87 2.32
N ASP A 108 -7.44 -18.84 2.42
CA ASP A 108 -6.57 -19.99 2.15
C ASP A 108 -6.29 -20.85 3.41
N GLU A 109 -6.73 -20.40 4.59
CA GLU A 109 -6.61 -21.18 5.83
C GLU A 109 -7.79 -22.17 5.94
N PRO A 110 -7.52 -23.50 6.11
CA PRO A 110 -8.56 -24.55 6.09
C PRO A 110 -9.46 -24.59 7.34
#